data_AF-A0A1Q3HF03-F1
#
_entry.id   AF-A0A1Q3HF03-F1
#
_cell.length_a   1.000
_cell.length_b   1.000
_cell.length_c   1.000
_cell.angle_alpha   90.00
_cell.angle_beta   90.00
_cell.angle_gamma   90.00
#
_symmetry.space_group_name_H-M   'P 1'
#
loop_
_entity.id
_entity.type
_entity.pdbx_description
1 polymer ?
#
loop_
_entity_poly.entity_id
_entity_poly.type
_entity_poly.pdbx_seq_one_letter_code
_entity_poly.pdbx_strand_id
1 'polypeptide(L)'
;MSRREGCLSDLQLDLLLGRALADGEEGRAREHLATCADCSARYDELHADREAFQTAMAPLDLRAPEPPRRLAPRRAAWVGSAMALAASVALVVLVGRPSREGIEVGQTKGAGWSGFYVRHQGVVREGGPGEVVRPGDALQFTTSLSAPGYVAVLSVDGARRASLYYPAELIAALQPAGEDVPLPLSTVLDDTLGLETVYVLACPAPIPLEPLVSALEREPSRPPPAEGCDVDVVELDKQEGP
;
A
#
# COMPACT_ATOMS: atom_id res chain seq x y z
N MET A 1 14.99 3.14 29.85
CA MET A 1 16.16 3.10 30.75
C MET A 1 17.06 4.27 30.37
N SER A 2 17.32 5.20 31.27
CA SER A 2 18.18 6.36 30.97
C SER A 2 19.63 5.88 30.89
N ARG A 3 20.29 6.04 29.73
CA ARG A 3 21.72 5.72 29.56
C ARG A 3 22.57 6.66 30.44
N ARG A 4 23.75 6.17 30.86
CA ARG A 4 24.72 6.96 31.63
C ARG A 4 25.17 8.19 30.83
N GLU A 5 25.34 9.32 31.53
CA GLU A 5 25.88 10.55 30.94
C GLU A 5 27.22 10.27 30.25
N GLY A 6 27.35 10.68 28.98
CA GLY A 6 28.57 10.50 28.18
C GLY A 6 28.61 9.26 27.28
N CYS A 7 27.64 8.35 27.35
CA CYS A 7 27.47 7.28 26.37
C CYS A 7 26.71 7.77 25.14
N LEU A 8 26.91 7.11 23.99
CA LEU A 8 26.05 7.31 22.81
C LEU A 8 24.59 7.00 23.18
N SER A 9 23.61 7.49 22.41
CA SER A 9 22.20 7.08 22.53
C SER A 9 21.90 5.83 21.70
N ASP A 10 20.79 5.12 21.98
CA ASP A 10 20.37 3.95 21.15
C ASP A 10 20.20 4.38 19.69
N LEU A 11 19.54 5.52 19.47
CA LEU A 11 19.38 6.10 18.15
C LEU A 11 20.72 6.34 17.42
N GLN A 12 21.74 6.86 18.12
CA GLN A 12 23.05 7.08 17.51
C GLN A 12 23.75 5.78 17.11
N LEU A 13 23.58 4.70 17.89
CA LEU A 13 24.12 3.38 17.53
C LEU A 13 23.37 2.79 16.33
N ASP A 14 22.05 2.93 16.27
CA ASP A 14 21.23 2.46 15.15
C ASP A 14 21.58 3.21 13.85
N LEU A 15 21.75 4.54 13.93
CA LEU A 15 22.17 5.35 12.79
C LEU A 15 23.59 5.01 12.33
N LEU A 16 24.51 4.73 13.26
CA LEU A 16 25.86 4.27 12.93
C LEU A 16 25.83 2.92 12.21
N LEU A 17 25.04 1.97 12.71
CA LEU A 17 24.86 0.65 12.11
C LEU A 17 24.25 0.74 10.70
N GLY A 18 23.30 1.67 10.52
CA GLY A 18 22.66 1.97 9.23
C GLY A 18 23.47 2.85 8.28
N ARG A 19 24.68 3.32 8.66
CA ARG A 19 25.49 4.30 7.91
C ARG A 19 24.72 5.57 7.56
N ALA A 20 23.93 6.06 8.51
CA ALA A 20 23.04 7.21 8.38
C ALA A 20 23.45 8.39 9.28
N LEU A 21 24.62 8.34 9.91
CA LEU A 21 25.22 9.48 10.60
C LEU A 21 25.92 10.39 9.60
N ALA A 22 25.99 11.70 9.89
CA ALA A 22 26.83 12.60 9.12
C ALA A 22 28.32 12.23 9.30
N ASP A 23 29.16 12.48 8.28
CA ASP A 23 30.57 12.06 8.25
C ASP A 23 31.37 12.46 9.51
N GLY A 24 31.11 13.64 10.06
CA GLY A 24 31.78 14.15 11.26
C GLY A 24 31.28 13.53 12.59
N GLU A 25 30.07 12.99 12.60
CA GLU A 25 29.48 12.32 13.77
C GLU A 25 29.83 10.83 13.78
N GLU A 26 29.88 10.21 12.60
CA GLU A 26 30.30 8.83 12.40
C GLU A 26 31.71 8.58 12.95
N GLY A 27 32.66 9.46 12.62
CA GLY A 27 34.04 9.35 13.12
C GLY A 27 34.14 9.41 14.65
N ARG A 28 33.43 10.35 15.29
CA ARG A 28 33.40 10.49 16.75
C ARG A 28 32.71 9.30 17.42
N ALA A 29 31.63 8.80 16.83
CA ALA A 29 30.94 7.63 17.35
C ALA A 29 31.85 6.39 17.32
N ARG A 30 32.61 6.19 16.23
CA ARG A 30 33.61 5.10 16.15
C ARG A 30 34.75 5.25 17.15
N GLU A 31 35.27 6.46 17.33
CA GLU A 31 36.29 6.74 18.34
C GLU A 31 35.78 6.46 19.76
N HIS A 32 34.51 6.80 20.03
CA HIS A 32 33.86 6.47 21.30
C HIS A 32 33.70 4.94 21.47
N LEU A 33 33.27 4.21 20.45
CA LEU A 33 33.17 2.73 20.52
C LEU A 33 34.52 2.07 20.82
N ALA A 34 35.63 2.63 20.30
CA ALA A 34 36.96 2.12 20.59
C ALA A 34 37.41 2.32 22.05
N THR A 35 36.76 3.22 22.79
CA THR A 35 37.17 3.61 24.16
C THR A 35 36.13 3.27 25.23
N CYS A 36 34.87 2.99 24.86
CA CYS A 36 33.78 2.71 25.77
C CYS A 36 33.25 1.28 25.61
N ALA A 37 33.60 0.41 26.57
CA ALA A 37 33.21 -1.00 26.55
C ALA A 37 31.68 -1.22 26.57
N ASP A 38 30.93 -0.39 27.32
CA ASP A 38 29.47 -0.48 27.40
C ASP A 38 28.81 -0.19 26.04
N CYS A 39 29.30 0.84 25.32
CA CYS A 39 28.78 1.18 23.99
C CYS A 39 29.23 0.16 22.94
N SER A 40 30.45 -0.39 23.03
CA SER A 40 30.93 -1.47 22.15
C SER A 40 30.05 -2.71 22.29
N ALA A 41 29.82 -3.18 23.53
CA ALA A 41 28.99 -4.35 23.77
C ALA A 41 27.57 -4.16 23.21
N ARG A 42 26.98 -2.99 23.41
CA ARG A 42 25.65 -2.68 22.86
C ARG A 42 25.63 -2.62 21.33
N TYR A 43 26.68 -2.09 20.71
CA TYR A 43 26.80 -2.06 19.25
C TYR A 43 26.96 -3.48 18.68
N ASP A 44 27.72 -4.34 19.34
CA ASP A 44 27.91 -5.74 18.96
C ASP A 44 26.59 -6.53 19.06
N GLU A 45 25.77 -6.30 20.10
CA GLU A 45 24.41 -6.86 20.20
C GLU A 45 23.54 -6.49 18.99
N LEU A 46 23.49 -5.19 18.63
CA LEU A 46 22.71 -4.72 17.49
C LEU A 46 23.21 -5.30 16.16
N HIS A 47 24.53 -5.49 16.02
CA HIS A 47 25.13 -6.11 14.84
C HIS A 47 24.76 -7.60 14.73
N ALA A 48 24.81 -8.33 15.85
CA ALA A 48 24.43 -9.74 15.93
C ALA A 48 22.94 -9.95 15.62
N ASP A 49 22.06 -9.09 16.14
CA ASP A 49 20.62 -9.14 15.85
C ASP A 49 20.35 -8.93 14.35
N ARG A 50 21.07 -7.99 13.71
CA ARG A 50 20.99 -7.75 12.26
C ARG A 50 21.44 -8.96 11.46
N GLU A 51 22.57 -9.57 11.80
CA GLU A 51 23.09 -10.77 11.13
C GLU A 51 22.14 -11.97 11.28
N ALA A 52 21.57 -12.15 12.48
CA ALA A 52 20.57 -13.18 12.75
C ALA A 52 19.31 -12.97 11.89
N PHE A 53 18.81 -11.73 11.80
CA PHE A 53 17.68 -11.40 10.94
C PHE A 53 17.98 -11.66 9.46
N GLN A 54 19.16 -11.24 8.97
CA GLN A 54 19.59 -11.47 7.60
C GLN A 54 19.73 -12.95 7.24
N THR A 55 20.13 -13.77 8.21
CA THR A 55 20.26 -15.22 8.02
C THR A 55 18.92 -15.93 8.10
N ALA A 56 18.00 -15.46 8.95
CA ALA A 56 16.66 -16.03 9.12
C ALA A 56 15.72 -15.70 7.95
N MET A 57 15.94 -14.55 7.29
CA MET A 57 15.14 -14.12 6.15
C MET A 57 15.62 -14.82 4.86
N ALA A 58 14.72 -15.55 4.21
CA ALA A 58 14.95 -15.95 2.83
C ALA A 58 15.08 -14.68 1.97
N PRO A 59 16.06 -14.60 1.05
CA PRO A 59 16.15 -13.48 0.14
C PRO A 59 14.83 -13.36 -0.61
N LEU A 60 14.23 -12.17 -0.59
CA LEU A 60 13.08 -11.84 -1.42
C LEU A 60 13.51 -12.02 -2.88
N ASP A 61 13.07 -13.10 -3.51
CA ASP A 61 13.29 -13.32 -4.94
C ASP A 61 12.37 -12.35 -5.70
N LEU A 62 12.91 -11.17 -6.02
CA LEU A 62 12.24 -10.15 -6.81
C LEU A 62 12.18 -10.52 -8.31
N ARG A 63 12.45 -11.78 -8.68
CA ARG A 63 12.20 -12.24 -10.04
C ARG A 63 10.72 -12.14 -10.34
N ALA A 64 10.40 -11.24 -11.27
CA ALA A 64 9.09 -11.20 -11.90
C ALA A 64 8.74 -12.62 -12.38
N PRO A 65 7.55 -13.15 -12.04
CA PRO A 65 7.12 -14.44 -12.55
C PRO A 65 7.12 -14.39 -14.08
N GLU A 66 7.84 -15.32 -14.73
CA GLU A 66 7.79 -15.44 -16.18
C GLU A 66 6.33 -15.71 -16.60
N PRO A 67 5.79 -14.96 -17.58
CA PRO A 67 4.43 -15.18 -18.02
C PRO A 67 4.31 -16.62 -18.57
N PRO A 68 3.24 -17.36 -18.21
CA PRO A 68 3.06 -18.72 -18.71
C PRO A 68 3.03 -18.68 -20.25
N ARG A 69 3.93 -19.43 -20.89
CA ARG A 69 3.94 -19.60 -22.35
C ARG A 69 2.59 -20.15 -22.77
N ARG A 70 1.77 -19.32 -23.43
CA ARG A 70 0.47 -19.73 -23.98
C ARG A 70 0.72 -20.81 -25.03
N LEU A 71 0.44 -22.06 -24.67
CA LEU A 71 0.34 -23.16 -25.62
C LEU A 71 -0.87 -22.88 -26.51
N ALA A 72 -0.64 -22.65 -27.80
CA ALA A 72 -1.69 -22.38 -28.78
C ALA A 72 -2.68 -23.55 -28.84
N PRO A 73 -4.00 -23.32 -28.79
CA PRO A 73 -4.97 -24.39 -28.89
C PRO A 73 -5.11 -24.81 -30.36
N ARG A 74 -4.41 -25.89 -30.73
CA ARG A 74 -4.78 -26.64 -31.94
C ARG A 74 -6.10 -27.33 -31.66
N ARG A 75 -7.17 -26.74 -32.20
CA ARG A 75 -8.55 -27.21 -32.15
C ARG A 75 -8.61 -28.71 -32.42
N ALA A 76 -8.75 -29.48 -31.35
CA ALA A 76 -9.33 -30.81 -31.36
C ALA A 76 -10.81 -30.64 -31.68
N ALA A 77 -11.12 -30.54 -32.97
CA ALA A 77 -12.40 -30.99 -33.46
C ALA A 77 -12.38 -32.53 -33.35
N TRP A 78 -13.49 -33.08 -32.86
CA TRP A 78 -13.89 -34.49 -32.80
C TRP A 78 -13.94 -35.11 -31.39
N VAL A 79 -15.07 -35.80 -31.17
CA VAL A 79 -15.53 -36.56 -30.01
C VAL A 79 -16.18 -35.67 -28.93
N GLY A 80 -17.50 -35.61 -28.76
CA GLY A 80 -18.53 -36.63 -28.99
C GLY A 80 -18.97 -37.20 -27.64
N SER A 81 -20.08 -36.65 -27.12
CA SER A 81 -21.06 -37.20 -26.18
C SER A 81 -20.71 -38.49 -25.41
N ALA A 82 -20.65 -38.43 -24.07
CA ALA A 82 -21.26 -39.40 -23.13
C ALA A 82 -20.76 -39.22 -21.67
N MET A 83 -21.64 -39.57 -20.71
CA MET A 83 -21.44 -39.74 -19.26
C MET A 83 -21.44 -38.45 -18.42
N ALA A 84 -22.58 -38.01 -17.89
CA ALA A 84 -23.45 -38.62 -16.87
C ALA A 84 -22.80 -38.74 -15.48
N LEU A 85 -23.37 -37.97 -14.55
CA LEU A 85 -23.54 -38.26 -13.13
C LEU A 85 -22.36 -38.92 -12.39
N ALA A 86 -21.47 -38.09 -11.82
CA ALA A 86 -20.89 -38.34 -10.50
C ALA A 86 -20.27 -37.05 -9.94
N ALA A 87 -20.38 -36.88 -8.63
CA ALA A 87 -19.71 -35.87 -7.79
C ALA A 87 -20.44 -34.54 -7.50
N SER A 88 -21.72 -34.62 -7.15
CA SER A 88 -22.47 -33.62 -6.37
C SER A 88 -22.18 -33.68 -4.86
N VAL A 89 -20.90 -33.63 -4.42
CA VAL A 89 -20.57 -33.45 -2.98
C VAL A 89 -19.39 -32.50 -2.72
N ALA A 90 -18.57 -32.14 -3.71
CA ALA A 90 -17.52 -31.12 -3.53
C ALA A 90 -18.01 -29.67 -3.82
N LEU A 91 -19.29 -29.49 -4.12
CA LEU A 91 -19.86 -28.23 -4.62
C LEU A 91 -20.55 -27.38 -3.53
N VAL A 92 -20.38 -27.69 -2.23
CA VAL A 92 -21.01 -26.91 -1.14
C VAL A 92 -20.02 -26.02 -0.39
N VAL A 93 -18.71 -26.22 -0.56
CA VAL A 93 -17.67 -25.36 0.07
C VAL A 93 -17.14 -24.28 -0.90
N LEU A 94 -17.54 -24.31 -2.18
CA LEU A 94 -17.16 -23.32 -3.19
C LEU A 94 -18.32 -22.42 -3.64
N VAL A 95 -19.38 -22.29 -2.84
CA VAL A 95 -20.58 -21.47 -3.11
C VAL A 95 -20.61 -20.17 -2.27
N GLY A 96 -19.54 -19.90 -1.50
CA GLY A 96 -19.35 -18.62 -0.80
C GLY A 96 -18.76 -17.51 -1.68
N ARG A 97 -18.61 -17.69 -3.00
CA ARG A 97 -18.28 -16.59 -3.91
C ARG A 97 -19.58 -16.12 -4.56
N PRO A 98 -20.16 -14.98 -4.14
CA PRO A 98 -21.17 -14.33 -4.95
C PRO A 98 -20.53 -13.96 -6.28
N SER A 99 -20.83 -14.77 -7.29
CA SER A 99 -20.61 -14.44 -8.68
C SER A 99 -21.41 -13.17 -8.98
N ARG A 100 -20.72 -12.20 -9.57
CA ARG A 100 -21.24 -10.92 -10.05
C ARG A 100 -22.51 -11.13 -10.89
N GLU A 101 -23.67 -10.90 -10.28
CA GLU A 101 -24.84 -10.43 -11.01
C GLU A 101 -24.70 -8.93 -11.18
N GLY A 102 -24.61 -8.53 -12.45
CA GLY A 102 -24.32 -7.19 -12.87
C GLY A 102 -25.33 -6.19 -12.30
N ILE A 103 -24.80 -5.25 -11.53
CA ILE A 103 -25.24 -3.88 -11.67
C ILE A 103 -24.15 -3.23 -12.55
N GLU A 104 -24.49 -3.00 -13.82
CA GLU A 104 -23.79 -2.00 -14.64
C GLU A 104 -24.01 -0.64 -13.97
N VAL A 105 -23.30 -0.37 -12.87
CA VAL A 105 -23.02 1.00 -12.46
C VAL A 105 -21.83 1.39 -13.33
N GLY A 106 -22.05 2.32 -14.26
CA GLY A 106 -21.09 2.69 -15.27
C GLY A 106 -19.69 2.86 -14.69
N GLN A 107 -18.82 1.88 -14.93
CA GLN A 107 -17.38 2.06 -14.88
C GLN A 107 -17.07 3.11 -15.95
N THR A 108 -17.03 4.38 -15.55
CA THR A 108 -16.16 5.34 -16.21
C THR A 108 -14.79 4.71 -16.19
N LYS A 109 -14.26 4.44 -17.39
CA LYS A 109 -12.94 3.91 -17.69
C LYS A 109 -11.90 4.84 -17.03
N GLY A 110 -11.65 4.60 -15.75
CA GLY A 110 -10.92 5.50 -14.86
C GLY A 110 -9.41 5.40 -14.99
N ALA A 111 -8.72 6.28 -14.29
CA ALA A 111 -7.28 6.47 -14.11
C ALA A 111 -6.48 5.23 -13.66
N GLY A 112 -7.02 4.03 -13.79
CA GLY A 112 -6.39 2.82 -13.29
C GLY A 112 -6.68 2.55 -11.82
N TRP A 113 -7.67 3.20 -11.18
CA TRP A 113 -8.25 2.68 -9.94
C TRP A 113 -9.13 1.46 -10.24
N SER A 114 -9.02 0.40 -9.41
CA SER A 114 -9.86 -0.81 -9.54
C SER A 114 -10.77 -1.08 -8.35
N GLY A 115 -10.53 -0.44 -7.21
CA GLY A 115 -11.29 -0.66 -5.98
C GLY A 115 -10.47 -0.44 -4.72
N PHE A 116 -11.04 -0.81 -3.59
CA PHE A 116 -10.34 -0.86 -2.31
C PHE A 116 -10.98 -1.91 -1.41
N TYR A 117 -10.22 -2.37 -0.42
CA TYR A 117 -10.70 -3.27 0.62
C TYR A 117 -10.74 -2.52 1.96
N VAL A 118 -11.78 -2.80 2.73
CA VAL A 118 -11.97 -2.29 4.09
C VAL A 118 -11.74 -3.43 5.06
N ARG A 119 -10.86 -3.23 6.04
CA ARG A 119 -10.71 -4.13 7.19
C ARG A 119 -11.29 -3.48 8.44
N HIS A 120 -12.34 -4.08 8.99
CA HIS A 120 -12.98 -3.69 10.24
C HIS A 120 -12.99 -4.86 11.22
N GLN A 121 -12.42 -4.68 12.42
CA GLN A 121 -12.41 -5.72 13.48
C GLN A 121 -11.93 -7.11 13.00
N GLY A 122 -10.94 -7.13 12.10
CA GLY A 122 -10.37 -8.37 11.55
C GLY A 122 -11.14 -8.98 10.36
N VAL A 123 -12.29 -8.42 10.00
CA VAL A 123 -13.05 -8.81 8.79
C VAL A 123 -12.65 -7.92 7.63
N VAL A 124 -12.30 -8.53 6.50
CA VAL A 124 -11.97 -7.81 5.25
C VAL A 124 -13.14 -7.95 4.28
N ARG A 125 -13.52 -6.84 3.66
CA ARG A 125 -14.56 -6.77 2.63
C ARG A 125 -14.14 -5.80 1.52
N GLU A 126 -14.66 -6.01 0.33
CA GLU A 126 -14.54 -5.03 -0.77
C GLU A 126 -15.36 -3.78 -0.40
N GLY A 127 -14.82 -2.61 -0.67
CA GLY A 127 -15.49 -1.32 -0.53
C GLY A 127 -15.91 -0.76 -1.89
N GLY A 128 -16.97 0.03 -1.90
CA GLY A 128 -17.49 0.67 -3.11
C GLY A 128 -17.60 2.20 -3.03
N PRO A 129 -18.08 2.86 -4.08
CA PRO A 129 -18.46 4.27 -4.01
C PRO A 129 -19.59 4.49 -3.00
N GLY A 130 -19.48 5.53 -2.17
CA GLY A 130 -20.44 5.84 -1.11
C GLY A 130 -20.40 4.85 0.06
N GLU A 131 -19.32 4.07 0.17
CA GLU A 131 -19.16 3.09 1.23
C GLU A 131 -19.23 3.73 2.61
N VAL A 132 -19.96 3.08 3.53
CA VAL A 132 -19.97 3.49 4.93
C VAL A 132 -18.76 2.87 5.62
N VAL A 133 -17.89 3.74 6.10
CA VAL A 133 -16.65 3.38 6.81
C VAL A 133 -16.71 3.93 8.23
N ARG A 134 -15.85 3.40 9.09
CA ARG A 134 -15.80 3.76 10.51
C ARG A 134 -14.39 4.16 10.92
N PRO A 135 -14.24 4.98 11.98
CA PRO A 135 -12.94 5.17 12.61
C PRO A 135 -12.28 3.83 12.97
N GLY A 136 -10.97 3.72 12.73
CA GLY A 136 -10.19 2.50 12.90
C GLY A 136 -10.27 1.49 11.75
N ASP A 137 -11.11 1.71 10.74
CA ASP A 137 -11.09 0.91 9.51
C ASP A 137 -9.74 1.07 8.81
N ALA A 138 -9.16 -0.04 8.35
CA ALA A 138 -7.99 0.01 7.48
C ALA A 138 -8.40 -0.14 6.02
N LEU A 139 -8.08 0.85 5.20
CA LEU A 139 -8.32 0.87 3.76
C LEU A 139 -7.07 0.41 3.02
N GLN A 140 -7.21 -0.53 2.10
CA GLN A 140 -6.16 -0.92 1.15
C GLN A 140 -6.68 -0.72 -0.28
N PHE A 141 -6.11 0.26 -0.97
CA PHE A 141 -6.46 0.59 -2.35
C PHE A 141 -5.82 -0.36 -3.35
N THR A 142 -6.49 -0.52 -4.49
CA THR A 142 -6.02 -1.33 -5.61
C THR A 142 -6.01 -0.54 -6.90
N THR A 143 -5.07 -0.89 -7.78
CA THR A 143 -4.92 -0.27 -9.09
C THR A 143 -4.86 -1.30 -10.22
N SER A 144 -5.46 -0.97 -11.35
CA SER A 144 -5.34 -1.67 -12.62
C SER A 144 -4.62 -0.79 -13.65
N LEU A 145 -3.33 -1.03 -13.85
CA LEU A 145 -2.49 -0.26 -14.77
C LEU A 145 -2.11 -1.08 -16.01
N SER A 146 -2.28 -0.50 -17.21
CA SER A 146 -1.92 -1.17 -18.47
C SER A 146 -0.42 -1.19 -18.76
N ALA A 147 0.33 -0.27 -18.14
CA ALA A 147 1.78 -0.17 -18.15
C ALA A 147 2.26 0.37 -16.79
N PRO A 148 3.54 0.21 -16.40
CA PRO A 148 4.04 0.81 -15.18
C PRO A 148 3.81 2.33 -15.16
N GLY A 149 3.41 2.87 -14.02
CA GLY A 149 3.04 4.29 -13.88
C GLY A 149 3.21 4.76 -12.44
N TYR A 150 3.14 6.08 -12.23
CA TYR A 150 3.31 6.68 -10.91
C TYR A 150 1.95 6.91 -10.26
N VAL A 151 1.75 6.38 -9.07
CA VAL A 151 0.48 6.40 -8.35
C VAL A 151 0.58 7.22 -7.08
N ALA A 152 -0.48 7.96 -6.78
CA ALA A 152 -0.70 8.60 -5.49
C ALA A 152 -2.18 8.46 -5.07
N VAL A 153 -2.42 8.38 -3.76
CA VAL A 153 -3.77 8.40 -3.18
C VAL A 153 -3.80 9.52 -2.15
N LEU A 154 -4.65 10.51 -2.38
CA LEU A 154 -4.89 11.63 -1.47
C LEU A 154 -6.33 11.55 -0.96
N SER A 155 -6.57 12.06 0.24
CA SER A 155 -7.90 12.12 0.84
C SER A 155 -8.18 13.53 1.35
N VAL A 156 -9.45 13.92 1.35
CA VAL A 156 -9.99 15.09 2.04
C VAL A 156 -11.06 14.59 3.00
N ASP A 157 -10.86 14.82 4.30
CA ASP A 157 -11.81 14.38 5.34
C ASP A 157 -12.98 15.36 5.55
N GLY A 158 -13.90 14.98 6.45
CA GLY A 158 -15.04 15.81 6.84
C GLY A 158 -14.67 17.12 7.54
N ALA A 159 -13.44 17.24 8.06
CA ALA A 159 -12.88 18.47 8.60
C ALA A 159 -12.19 19.34 7.52
N ARG A 160 -12.29 18.94 6.24
CA ARG A 160 -11.69 19.59 5.07
C ARG A 160 -10.15 19.61 5.13
N ARG A 161 -9.54 18.62 5.79
CA ARG A 161 -8.09 18.43 5.82
C ARG A 161 -7.69 17.47 4.73
N ALA A 162 -6.68 17.85 3.94
CA ALA A 162 -6.10 16.95 2.96
C ALA A 162 -5.01 16.09 3.61
N SER A 163 -5.00 14.80 3.27
CA SER A 163 -4.04 13.81 3.76
C SER A 163 -3.50 12.98 2.61
N LEU A 164 -2.26 12.51 2.74
CA LEU A 164 -1.65 11.59 1.80
C LEU A 164 -1.81 10.16 2.33
N TYR A 165 -2.51 9.31 1.58
CA TYR A 165 -2.70 7.89 1.93
C TYR A 165 -1.64 7.02 1.28
N TYR A 166 -1.15 7.41 0.10
CA TYR A 166 -0.07 6.72 -0.60
C TYR A 166 0.63 7.66 -1.58
N PRO A 167 1.97 7.61 -1.71
CA PRO A 167 2.92 6.84 -0.90
C PRO A 167 3.21 7.52 0.45
N ALA A 168 4.20 7.03 1.20
CA ALA A 168 4.64 7.70 2.43
C ALA A 168 5.46 8.96 2.13
N GLU A 169 6.16 8.95 1.00
CA GLU A 169 6.93 10.06 0.48
C GLU A 169 6.03 11.07 -0.26
N LEU A 170 6.45 12.32 -0.33
CA LEU A 170 5.69 13.40 -1.00
C LEU A 170 5.94 13.44 -2.52
N ILE A 171 6.20 12.30 -3.13
CA ILE A 171 6.38 12.12 -4.57
C ILE A 171 5.62 10.88 -5.02
N ALA A 172 4.87 10.95 -6.12
CA ALA A 172 4.11 9.80 -6.62
C ALA A 172 5.03 8.58 -6.83
N ALA A 173 4.59 7.39 -6.43
CA ALA A 173 5.43 6.20 -6.42
C ALA A 173 5.18 5.32 -7.65
N LEU A 174 6.27 4.80 -8.23
CA LEU A 174 6.19 3.89 -9.36
C LEU A 174 5.50 2.59 -8.95
N GLN A 175 4.46 2.20 -9.68
CA GLN A 175 3.74 0.95 -9.55
C GLN A 175 3.86 0.10 -10.82
N PRO A 176 3.88 -1.24 -10.68
CA PRO A 176 3.92 -2.13 -11.82
C PRO A 176 2.59 -2.11 -12.60
N ALA A 177 2.65 -2.53 -13.86
CA ALA A 177 1.44 -2.90 -14.59
C ALA A 177 0.78 -4.14 -13.97
N GLY A 178 -0.53 -4.24 -14.07
CA GLY A 178 -1.30 -5.37 -13.59
C GLY A 178 -2.76 -5.03 -13.42
N GLU A 179 -3.58 -6.05 -13.18
CA GLU A 179 -4.99 -5.89 -12.84
C GLU A 179 -5.18 -6.13 -11.34
N ASP A 180 -5.95 -5.24 -10.70
CA ASP A 180 -6.31 -5.33 -9.29
C ASP A 180 -5.10 -5.51 -8.34
N VAL A 181 -4.03 -4.77 -8.61
CA VAL A 181 -2.79 -4.82 -7.84
C VAL A 181 -2.97 -4.01 -6.55
N PRO A 182 -2.81 -4.60 -5.35
CA PRO A 182 -2.92 -3.86 -4.11
C PRO A 182 -1.71 -2.93 -3.93
N LEU A 183 -1.99 -1.69 -3.52
CA LEU A 183 -0.95 -0.77 -3.11
C LEU A 183 -0.27 -1.30 -1.83
N PRO A 184 1.05 -1.11 -1.70
CA PRO A 184 1.85 -1.70 -0.62
C PRO A 184 1.68 -0.98 0.74
N LEU A 185 0.67 -0.13 0.87
CA LEU A 185 0.34 0.59 2.09
C LEU A 185 -1.17 0.57 2.32
N SER A 186 -1.57 0.44 3.59
CA SER A 186 -2.95 0.61 4.04
C SER A 186 -3.05 1.84 4.93
N THR A 187 -4.16 2.58 4.84
CA THR A 187 -4.43 3.72 5.72
C THR A 187 -5.49 3.37 6.74
N VAL A 188 -5.24 3.68 8.02
CA VAL A 188 -6.23 3.55 9.09
C VAL A 188 -6.98 4.87 9.24
N LEU A 189 -8.30 4.81 9.15
CA LEU A 189 -9.15 5.98 9.28
C LEU A 189 -9.16 6.50 10.72
N ASP A 190 -9.10 7.82 10.83
CA ASP A 190 -9.18 8.54 12.09
C ASP A 190 -10.63 8.72 12.56
N ASP A 191 -10.79 9.42 13.69
CA ASP A 191 -12.08 9.72 14.29
C ASP A 191 -12.83 10.89 13.60
N THR A 192 -12.31 11.41 12.48
CA THR A 192 -12.92 12.55 11.78
C THR A 192 -14.10 12.10 10.93
N LEU A 193 -15.30 12.25 11.50
CA LEU A 193 -16.57 11.85 10.88
C LEU A 193 -16.96 12.73 9.67
N GLY A 194 -17.86 12.19 8.86
CA GLY A 194 -18.48 12.86 7.72
C GLY A 194 -17.99 12.34 6.36
N LEU A 195 -18.30 13.11 5.32
CA LEU A 195 -17.91 12.78 3.95
C LEU A 195 -16.39 12.86 3.82
N GLU A 196 -15.81 11.79 3.28
CA GLU A 196 -14.41 11.72 2.93
C GLU A 196 -14.27 11.49 1.41
N THR A 197 -13.50 12.35 0.75
CA THR A 197 -13.27 12.28 -0.70
C THR A 197 -11.84 11.84 -0.97
N VAL A 198 -11.68 10.70 -1.61
CA VAL A 198 -10.40 10.11 -1.97
C VAL A 198 -10.14 10.32 -3.46
N TYR A 199 -8.94 10.80 -3.78
CA TYR A 199 -8.42 11.01 -5.12
C TYR A 199 -7.33 9.99 -5.40
N VAL A 200 -7.52 9.14 -6.40
CA VAL A 200 -6.51 8.19 -6.88
C VAL A 200 -5.95 8.71 -8.18
N LEU A 201 -4.66 9.01 -8.19
CA LEU A 201 -3.95 9.55 -9.34
C LEU A 201 -3.10 8.46 -9.99
N ALA A 202 -3.13 8.41 -11.32
CA ALA A 202 -2.12 7.71 -12.10
C ALA A 202 -1.47 8.68 -13.10
N CYS A 203 -0.14 8.74 -13.02
CA CYS A 203 0.67 9.69 -13.75
C CYS A 203 1.72 8.96 -14.59
N PRO A 204 2.06 9.48 -15.79
CA PRO A 204 3.13 8.91 -16.62
C PRO A 204 4.54 9.23 -16.10
N ALA A 205 4.68 10.18 -15.17
CA ALA A 205 5.95 10.67 -14.62
C ALA A 205 5.83 10.88 -13.10
N PRO A 206 6.95 10.88 -12.35
CA PRO A 206 6.91 11.20 -10.93
C PRO A 206 6.56 12.66 -10.76
N ILE A 207 5.61 12.96 -9.87
CA ILE A 207 5.18 14.31 -9.57
C ILE A 207 5.28 14.59 -8.07
N PRO A 208 5.64 15.82 -7.66
CA PRO A 208 5.59 16.24 -6.26
C PRO A 208 4.13 16.33 -5.80
N LEU A 209 3.86 15.91 -4.57
CA LEU A 209 2.50 15.79 -4.02
C LEU A 209 2.14 16.95 -3.10
N GLU A 210 3.11 17.68 -2.54
CA GLU A 210 2.85 18.83 -1.67
C GLU A 210 1.97 19.90 -2.33
N PRO A 211 2.19 20.29 -3.60
CA PRO A 211 1.33 21.27 -4.26
C PRO A 211 -0.11 20.78 -4.41
N LEU A 212 -0.31 19.47 -4.57
CA LEU A 212 -1.63 18.86 -4.72
C LEU A 212 -2.37 18.82 -3.39
N VAL A 213 -1.69 18.42 -2.31
CA VAL A 213 -2.23 18.49 -0.94
C VAL A 213 -2.67 19.92 -0.61
N SER A 214 -1.80 20.91 -0.83
CA SER A 214 -2.14 22.33 -0.59
C SER A 214 -3.23 22.86 -1.52
N ALA A 215 -3.41 22.28 -2.71
CA ALA A 215 -4.53 22.64 -3.60
C ALA A 215 -5.85 22.08 -3.06
N LEU A 216 -5.85 20.84 -2.60
CA LEU A 216 -7.02 20.19 -1.99
C LEU A 216 -7.44 20.88 -0.69
N GLU A 217 -6.52 21.36 0.14
CA GLU A 217 -6.90 22.13 1.35
C GLU A 217 -7.60 23.45 1.01
N ARG A 218 -7.25 24.08 -0.13
CA ARG A 218 -7.86 25.34 -0.60
C ARG A 218 -9.18 25.13 -1.32
N GLU A 219 -9.24 24.14 -2.21
CA GLU A 219 -10.43 23.78 -2.99
C GLU A 219 -10.80 22.29 -2.82
N PRO A 220 -11.28 21.86 -1.62
CA PRO A 220 -11.54 20.46 -1.29
C PRO A 220 -12.50 19.69 -2.20
N SER A 221 -13.40 20.38 -2.88
CA SER A 221 -14.41 19.77 -3.75
C SER A 221 -13.95 19.63 -5.19
N ARG A 222 -12.72 20.04 -5.51
CA ARG A 222 -12.18 20.04 -6.86
C ARG A 222 -11.02 19.05 -6.95
N PRO A 223 -10.99 18.18 -7.97
CA PRO A 223 -9.82 17.33 -8.22
C PRO A 223 -8.53 18.16 -8.27
N PRO A 224 -7.42 17.62 -7.72
CA PRO A 224 -6.17 18.35 -7.68
C PRO A 224 -5.67 18.61 -9.12
N PRO A 225 -5.05 19.77 -9.40
CA PRO A 225 -4.54 20.08 -10.73
C PRO A 225 -3.25 19.30 -11.00
N ALA A 226 -3.39 18.02 -11.35
CA ALA A 226 -2.29 17.12 -11.69
C ALA A 226 -2.16 16.99 -13.21
N GLU A 227 -1.32 17.82 -13.82
CA GLU A 227 -1.15 17.85 -15.28
C GLU A 227 -0.67 16.51 -15.83
N GLY A 228 -1.40 15.98 -16.82
CA GLY A 228 -1.05 14.72 -17.48
C GLY A 228 -1.31 13.47 -16.64
N CYS A 229 -1.92 13.61 -15.46
CA CYS A 229 -2.39 12.47 -14.67
C CYS A 229 -3.87 12.24 -14.93
N ASP A 230 -4.25 10.98 -14.97
CA ASP A 230 -5.64 10.59 -14.83
C ASP A 230 -6.00 10.60 -13.33
N VAL A 231 -7.23 11.03 -13.01
CA VAL A 231 -7.70 11.14 -11.62
C VAL A 231 -9.05 10.46 -11.47
N ASP A 232 -9.10 9.45 -10.59
CA ASP A 232 -10.34 8.83 -10.12
C ASP A 232 -10.73 9.41 -8.75
N VAL A 233 -12.04 9.53 -8.52
CA VAL A 233 -12.61 10.08 -7.29
C VAL A 233 -13.54 9.05 -6.65
N VAL A 234 -13.37 8.84 -5.35
CA VAL A 234 -14.19 7.94 -4.53
C VAL A 234 -14.67 8.71 -3.33
N GLU A 235 -15.97 8.64 -3.06
CA GLU A 235 -16.56 9.20 -1.85
C GLU A 235 -16.83 8.08 -0.84
N LEU A 236 -16.51 8.33 0.42
CA LEU A 236 -16.76 7.47 1.57
C LEU A 236 -17.57 8.26 2.59
N ASP A 237 -18.50 7.60 3.28
CA ASP A 237 -19.25 8.21 4.38
C ASP A 237 -18.74 7.65 5.71
N LYS A 238 -17.97 8.44 6.46
CA LYS A 238 -17.42 8.02 7.74
C LYS A 238 -18.41 8.30 8.86
N GLN A 239 -18.96 7.23 9.43
CA GLN A 239 -19.97 7.28 10.48
C GLN A 239 -19.45 6.74 11.81
N GLU A 240 -20.08 7.13 12.92
CA GLU A 240 -19.80 6.56 14.23
C GLU A 240 -20.05 5.05 14.26
N GLY A 241 -19.24 4.33 15.04
CA GLY A 241 -19.43 2.92 15.39
C GLY A 241 -20.78 2.66 16.08
N PRO A 242 -21.42 1.49 15.91
CA PRO A 242 -22.35 0.98 16.91
C PRO A 242 -21.61 0.65 18.22
#